data_AF-A0A7J8M636-F1
#
_entry.id   AF-A0A7J8M636-F1
#
_cell.length_a   1.000
_cell.length_b   1.000
_cell.length_c   1.000
_cell.angle_alpha   90.00
_cell.angle_beta   90.00
_cell.angle_gamma   90.00
#
_symmetry.space_group_name_H-M   'P 1'
#
loop_
_entity.id
_entity.type
_entity.pdbx_description
1 polymer ?
#
loop_
_entity_poly.entity_id
_entity_poly.type
_entity_poly.pdbx_seq_one_letter_code
_entity_poly.pdbx_strand_id
1 'polypeptide(L)'
;ALLCCGRGEVNIKPWEETLRAIKKGNERIKWEKREPYAYWKGNPLVSRDRRLSFMKCNLSAKHDWNVRLYKQDWGQEIQGGFKHSKLEDQCTHRSMVPMQHFWPIRRKNRCKHLKFAVEWGNNHPHMAEAIGKAGSKFIEEALTMRNVYDYMFHLLNQYSKLLKFKPTIPPNAQKLCSETTEQGLWKEFMVQSMVKSPSDKPPCALPPPFEPQAIQASLDAKENKTRQTKTWETEYWKKTK
;
A
#
# COMPACT_ATOMS: atom_id res chain seq x y z
N ALA A 1 -22.18 -7.24 11.96
CA ALA A 1 -21.43 -8.36 11.37
C ALA A 1 -19.95 -8.13 11.65
N LEU A 2 -19.30 -9.03 12.41
CA LEU A 2 -17.85 -9.00 12.60
C LEU A 2 -17.21 -9.54 11.31
N LEU A 3 -16.61 -8.65 10.51
CA LEU A 3 -15.83 -9.05 9.35
C LEU A 3 -14.50 -9.62 9.84
N CYS A 4 -14.43 -10.95 9.91
CA CYS A 4 -13.16 -11.67 10.06
C CYS A 4 -12.52 -11.76 8.67
N CYS A 5 -11.40 -11.07 8.47
CA CYS A 5 -10.64 -11.14 7.22
C CYS A 5 -9.19 -11.46 7.55
N GLY A 6 -8.83 -12.74 7.46
CA GLY A 6 -7.45 -13.20 7.39
C GLY A 6 -7.04 -13.48 5.94
N ARG A 7 -5.73 -13.53 5.65
CA ARG A 7 -5.18 -14.17 4.44
C ARG A 7 -4.11 -15.17 4.87
N GLY A 8 -4.55 -16.27 5.46
CA GLY A 8 -3.68 -17.35 5.92
C GLY A 8 -2.88 -17.99 4.79
N GLU A 9 -3.47 -18.05 3.59
CA GLU A 9 -2.85 -18.59 2.36
C GLU A 9 -1.45 -18.04 2.04
N VAL A 10 -1.19 -16.77 2.35
CA VAL A 10 0.07 -16.09 2.01
C VAL A 10 0.83 -15.59 3.25
N ASN A 11 0.48 -16.10 4.44
CA ASN A 11 1.10 -15.75 5.72
C ASN A 11 1.14 -14.23 6.01
N ILE A 12 0.15 -13.49 5.50
CA ILE A 12 -0.01 -12.07 5.82
C ILE A 12 -0.87 -11.97 7.07
N LYS A 13 -0.26 -11.50 8.15
CA LYS A 13 -0.93 -11.32 9.44
C LYS A 13 -2.05 -10.29 9.36
N PRO A 14 -3.01 -10.29 10.32
CA PRO A 14 -3.97 -9.21 10.48
C PRO A 14 -3.28 -7.84 10.48
N TRP A 15 -3.98 -6.82 9.98
CA TRP A 15 -3.36 -5.53 9.70
C TRP A 15 -2.74 -4.87 10.93
N GLU A 16 -3.33 -4.97 12.13
CA GLU A 16 -2.72 -4.40 13.34
C GLU A 16 -1.38 -5.04 13.68
N GLU A 17 -1.29 -6.37 13.61
CA GLU A 17 -0.05 -7.10 13.84
C GLU A 17 0.99 -6.81 12.76
N THR A 18 0.55 -6.71 11.51
CA THR A 18 1.39 -6.31 10.38
C THR A 18 1.91 -4.89 10.55
N LEU A 19 1.08 -3.94 10.98
CA LEU A 19 1.48 -2.55 11.23
C LEU A 19 2.49 -2.46 12.37
N ARG A 20 2.32 -3.22 13.46
CA ARG A 20 3.33 -3.30 14.53
C ARG A 20 4.64 -3.88 14.02
N ALA A 21 4.58 -4.92 13.18
CA ALA A 21 5.78 -5.50 12.56
C ALA A 21 6.49 -4.51 11.63
N ILE A 22 5.74 -3.73 10.83
CA ILE A 22 6.26 -2.64 10.00
C ILE A 22 7.02 -1.62 10.86
N LYS A 23 6.41 -1.11 11.94
CA LYS A 23 7.03 -0.12 12.82
C LYS A 23 8.34 -0.64 13.40
N LYS A 24 8.31 -1.85 13.96
CA LYS A 24 9.50 -2.49 14.51
C LYS A 24 10.56 -2.74 13.44
N GLY A 25 10.17 -3.10 12.22
CA GLY A 25 11.08 -3.24 11.08
C GLY A 25 11.76 -1.93 10.70
N ASN A 26 10.99 -0.84 10.67
CA ASN A 26 11.45 0.51 10.35
C ASN A 26 12.48 1.03 11.37
N GLU A 27 12.35 0.66 12.65
CA GLU A 27 13.27 1.03 13.73
C GLU A 27 14.61 0.26 13.71
N ARG A 28 14.68 -0.92 13.06
CA ARG A 28 15.90 -1.75 13.04
C ARG A 28 17.07 -1.07 12.33
N ILE A 29 16.77 -0.34 11.26
CA ILE A 29 17.78 0.30 10.41
C ILE A 29 17.44 1.78 10.31
N LYS A 30 18.28 2.61 10.94
CA LYS A 30 18.23 4.06 10.82
C LYS A 30 18.34 4.48 9.35
N TRP A 31 17.68 5.57 8.98
CA TRP A 31 17.58 6.01 7.59
C TRP A 31 18.95 6.12 6.90
N GLU A 32 19.94 6.67 7.60
CA GLU A 32 21.29 6.92 7.11
C GLU A 32 22.08 5.63 6.83
N LYS A 33 21.63 4.49 7.38
CA LYS A 33 22.25 3.17 7.19
C LYS A 33 21.53 2.33 6.13
N ARG A 34 20.49 2.86 5.49
CA ARG A 34 19.75 2.13 4.45
C ARG A 34 20.51 2.14 3.14
N GLU A 35 20.39 1.04 2.40
CA GLU A 35 21.04 0.93 1.10
C GLU A 35 20.38 1.88 0.09
N PRO A 36 21.16 2.74 -0.62
CA PRO A 36 20.65 3.83 -1.44
C PRO A 36 20.21 3.37 -2.84
N TYR A 37 19.50 2.24 -2.92
CA TYR A 37 18.92 1.72 -4.16
C TYR A 37 17.41 1.56 -4.06
N ALA A 38 16.75 1.63 -5.21
CA ALA A 38 15.35 1.26 -5.30
C ALA A 38 15.22 -0.26 -5.17
N TYR A 39 14.31 -0.72 -4.31
CA TYR A 39 14.05 -2.14 -4.08
C TYR A 39 12.61 -2.50 -4.44
N TRP A 40 12.41 -3.62 -5.12
CA TRP A 40 11.09 -4.23 -5.30
C TRP A 40 11.19 -5.74 -5.41
N LYS A 41 10.28 -6.45 -4.73
CA LYS A 41 10.15 -7.89 -4.81
C LYS A 41 8.69 -8.30 -4.93
N GLY A 42 8.32 -9.06 -5.96
CA GLY A 42 6.93 -9.50 -6.11
C GLY A 42 6.63 -10.26 -7.39
N ASN A 43 5.34 -10.51 -7.65
CA ASN A 43 4.91 -11.19 -8.87
C ASN A 43 4.84 -10.22 -10.07
N PRO A 44 5.70 -10.38 -11.10
CA PRO A 44 5.67 -9.52 -12.28
C PRO A 44 4.53 -9.86 -13.25
N LEU A 45 3.91 -11.04 -13.14
CA LEU A 45 2.92 -11.54 -14.08
C LEU A 45 1.50 -11.02 -13.82
N VAL A 46 1.22 -10.55 -12.60
CA VAL A 46 -0.08 -9.97 -12.22
C VAL A 46 -0.43 -8.73 -13.04
N SER A 47 0.58 -8.03 -13.59
CA SER A 47 0.37 -6.96 -14.55
C SER A 47 1.49 -6.97 -15.59
N ARG A 48 1.21 -7.62 -16.73
CA ARG A 48 2.18 -7.74 -17.84
C ARG A 48 2.68 -6.37 -18.31
N ASP A 49 1.81 -5.37 -18.48
CA ASP A 49 2.27 -4.06 -18.92
C ASP A 49 2.98 -3.25 -17.83
N ARG A 50 2.59 -3.44 -16.56
CA ARG A 50 3.06 -2.58 -15.48
C ARG A 50 4.27 -3.13 -14.72
N ARG A 51 4.26 -4.40 -14.34
CA ARG A 51 5.31 -5.01 -13.50
C ARG A 51 6.37 -5.72 -14.32
N LEU A 52 6.01 -6.42 -15.39
CA LEU A 52 6.99 -7.10 -16.25
C LEU A 52 8.00 -6.14 -16.89
N SER A 53 7.54 -4.96 -17.27
CA SER A 53 8.39 -3.88 -17.78
C SER A 53 9.38 -3.32 -16.76
N PHE A 54 9.07 -3.37 -15.45
CA PHE A 54 10.05 -2.96 -14.45
C PHE A 54 11.23 -3.93 -14.45
N MET A 55 10.99 -5.23 -14.63
CA MET A 55 12.05 -6.24 -14.74
C MET A 55 13.06 -5.93 -15.86
N LYS A 56 12.68 -5.18 -16.89
CA LYS A 56 13.59 -4.71 -17.96
C LYS A 56 14.60 -3.63 -17.51
N CYS A 57 14.38 -3.04 -16.34
CA CYS A 57 15.25 -2.03 -15.74
C CYS A 57 16.30 -2.63 -14.78
N ASN A 58 16.34 -3.96 -14.63
CA ASN A 58 17.33 -4.61 -13.78
C ASN A 58 18.76 -4.43 -14.34
N LEU A 59 19.76 -4.65 -13.49
CA LEU A 59 21.19 -4.58 -13.82
C LEU A 59 21.47 -5.27 -15.16
N SER A 60 21.95 -4.50 -16.13
CA SER A 60 22.38 -4.99 -17.44
C SER A 60 23.88 -4.74 -17.57
N ALA A 61 24.59 -5.58 -18.34
CA ALA A 61 26.02 -5.44 -18.60
C ALA A 61 26.44 -4.06 -19.17
N LYS A 62 25.49 -3.26 -19.67
CA LYS A 62 25.72 -1.92 -20.23
C LYS A 62 25.28 -0.75 -19.34
N HIS A 63 24.49 -0.97 -18.28
CA HIS A 63 23.96 0.13 -17.45
C HIS A 63 23.48 -0.36 -16.07
N ASP A 64 24.00 0.24 -14.99
CA ASP A 64 23.44 0.11 -13.64
C ASP A 64 22.48 1.27 -13.38
N TRP A 65 21.22 0.93 -13.09
CA TRP A 65 20.16 1.88 -12.79
C TRP A 65 20.02 2.16 -11.28
N ASN A 66 20.84 1.54 -10.42
CA ASN A 66 20.70 1.52 -8.95
C ASN A 66 19.31 1.04 -8.49
N VAL A 67 18.78 0.05 -9.20
CA VAL A 67 17.51 -0.61 -8.90
C VAL A 67 17.77 -2.10 -8.72
N ARG A 68 17.21 -2.68 -7.66
CA ARG A 68 17.25 -4.11 -7.35
C ARG A 68 15.82 -4.66 -7.43
N LEU A 69 15.54 -5.37 -8.52
CA LEU A 69 14.21 -5.93 -8.81
C LEU A 69 14.25 -7.45 -8.74
N TYR A 70 13.45 -8.02 -7.87
CA TYR A 70 13.39 -9.46 -7.65
C TYR A 70 12.03 -10.01 -8.07
N LYS A 71 12.05 -11.02 -8.93
CA LYS A 71 10.86 -11.83 -9.20
C LYS A 71 10.65 -12.74 -7.98
N GLN A 72 9.50 -12.61 -7.35
CA GLN A 72 9.10 -13.55 -6.30
C GLN A 72 8.74 -14.88 -6.95
N ASP A 73 9.46 -15.95 -6.59
CA ASP A 73 9.14 -17.32 -6.98
C ASP A 73 8.07 -17.87 -6.03
N TRP A 74 6.86 -18.08 -6.54
CA TRP A 74 5.74 -18.54 -5.72
C TRP A 74 5.83 -20.02 -5.37
N GLY A 75 6.48 -20.84 -6.20
CA GLY A 75 6.67 -22.27 -5.91
C GLY A 75 7.58 -22.46 -4.70
N GLN A 76 8.69 -21.71 -4.66
CA GLN A 76 9.62 -21.74 -3.52
C GLN A 76 9.04 -21.06 -2.28
N GLU A 77 8.26 -19.98 -2.40
CA GLU A 77 7.62 -19.37 -1.23
C GLU A 77 6.57 -20.28 -0.58
N ILE A 78 5.81 -21.04 -1.38
CA ILE A 78 4.86 -22.04 -0.86
C ILE A 78 5.62 -23.08 -0.02
N GLN A 79 6.75 -23.59 -0.52
CA GLN A 79 7.59 -24.55 0.21
C GLN A 79 8.26 -23.92 1.45
N GLY A 80 8.60 -22.64 1.38
CA GLY A 80 9.28 -21.88 2.44
C GLY A 80 8.36 -21.20 3.45
N GLY A 81 7.03 -21.34 3.34
CA GLY A 81 6.06 -20.71 4.25
C GLY A 81 5.97 -19.19 4.15
N PHE A 82 6.20 -18.63 2.94
CA PHE A 82 6.06 -17.20 2.61
C PHE A 82 6.94 -16.24 3.42
N LYS A 83 8.06 -16.72 3.97
CA LYS A 83 8.94 -15.94 4.87
C LYS A 83 9.48 -14.64 4.26
N HIS A 84 9.59 -14.55 2.93
CA HIS A 84 10.13 -13.38 2.25
C HIS A 84 9.07 -12.54 1.53
N SER A 85 7.78 -12.81 1.78
CA SER A 85 6.64 -12.12 1.18
C SER A 85 5.99 -11.12 2.15
N LYS A 86 6.75 -10.75 3.18
CA LYS A 86 6.34 -9.89 4.29
C LYS A 86 5.94 -8.50 3.82
N LEU A 87 4.75 -8.08 4.24
CA LEU A 87 4.21 -6.77 3.92
C LEU A 87 4.98 -5.66 4.65
N GLU A 88 5.68 -6.00 5.75
CA GLU A 88 6.56 -5.05 6.43
C GLU A 88 7.66 -4.44 5.56
N ASP A 89 7.96 -5.10 4.43
CA ASP A 89 8.98 -4.68 3.50
C ASP A 89 8.41 -3.88 2.30
N GLN A 90 7.08 -3.66 2.22
CA GLN A 90 6.43 -3.16 0.99
C GLN A 90 5.19 -2.30 1.25
N CYS A 91 5.34 -0.97 1.30
CA CYS A 91 4.25 -0.02 1.53
C CYS A 91 3.93 0.85 0.30
N THR A 92 2.69 0.88 -0.20
CA THR A 92 2.09 2.03 -0.93
C THR A 92 0.54 1.95 -0.95
N HIS A 93 -0.16 3.07 -0.71
CA HIS A 93 -1.63 3.18 -0.77
C HIS A 93 -2.17 4.47 -1.43
N ARG A 94 -3.49 4.52 -1.68
CA ARG A 94 -4.14 5.36 -2.71
C ARG A 94 -4.64 6.75 -2.30
N SER A 95 -4.49 7.17 -1.04
CA SER A 95 -4.83 8.55 -0.62
C SER A 95 -3.62 9.45 -0.47
N MET A 96 -2.43 8.87 -0.61
CA MET A 96 -1.16 9.57 -0.52
C MET A 96 -1.03 10.65 -1.59
N VAL A 97 -0.35 11.74 -1.23
CA VAL A 97 -0.04 12.87 -2.11
C VAL A 97 1.41 12.74 -2.61
N PRO A 98 1.66 12.83 -3.93
CA PRO A 98 3.01 12.81 -4.48
C PRO A 98 3.87 13.93 -3.87
N MET A 99 5.16 13.66 -3.68
CA MET A 99 6.14 14.58 -3.08
C MET A 99 5.88 14.97 -1.62
N GLN A 100 4.81 14.50 -1.01
CA GLN A 100 4.57 14.61 0.43
C GLN A 100 4.71 13.25 1.10
N HIS A 101 4.12 12.21 0.49
CA HIS A 101 4.05 10.87 1.09
C HIS A 101 4.81 9.81 0.30
N PHE A 102 5.08 10.07 -0.99
CA PHE A 102 5.80 9.15 -1.87
C PHE A 102 6.33 9.88 -3.12
N TRP A 103 7.28 9.25 -3.81
CA TRP A 103 7.78 9.73 -5.09
C TRP A 103 6.95 9.17 -6.27
N PRO A 104 6.39 10.01 -7.17
CA PRO A 104 5.61 9.52 -8.30
C PRO A 104 6.49 8.91 -9.41
N ILE A 105 6.12 7.72 -9.90
CA ILE A 105 6.78 7.08 -11.04
C ILE A 105 5.85 7.06 -12.26
N ARG A 106 6.37 7.54 -13.40
CA ARG A 106 5.61 7.62 -14.66
C ARG A 106 5.52 6.26 -15.34
N ARG A 107 4.44 6.03 -16.12
CA ARG A 107 4.20 4.76 -16.82
C ARG A 107 5.10 4.57 -18.06
N LYS A 108 5.38 5.64 -18.80
CA LYS A 108 6.28 5.64 -19.97
C LYS A 108 7.73 5.82 -19.49
N ASN A 109 8.72 5.29 -20.21
CA ASN A 109 10.16 5.45 -19.93
C ASN A 109 10.62 5.11 -18.49
N ARG A 110 9.97 4.13 -17.86
CA ARG A 110 10.11 3.83 -16.43
C ARG A 110 11.53 3.71 -15.91
N CYS A 111 12.44 3.06 -16.63
CA CYS A 111 13.81 2.89 -16.15
C CYS A 111 14.52 4.25 -16.00
N LYS A 112 14.31 5.18 -16.93
CA LYS A 112 14.85 6.55 -16.84
C LYS A 112 14.26 7.32 -15.66
N HIS A 113 12.94 7.23 -15.48
CA HIS A 113 12.25 7.84 -14.34
C HIS A 113 12.74 7.29 -13.01
N LEU A 114 12.95 5.97 -12.94
CA LEU A 114 13.36 5.28 -11.73
C LEU A 114 14.82 5.61 -11.39
N LYS A 115 15.69 5.71 -12.40
CA LYS A 115 17.07 6.21 -12.24
C LYS A 115 17.09 7.58 -11.60
N PHE A 116 16.35 8.51 -12.22
CA PHE A 116 16.28 9.88 -11.77
C PHE A 116 15.74 9.96 -10.34
N ALA A 117 14.72 9.16 -10.00
CA ALA A 117 14.18 9.11 -8.65
C ALA A 117 15.22 8.65 -7.62
N VAL A 118 16.01 7.61 -7.94
CA VAL A 118 17.06 7.09 -7.06
C VAL A 118 18.19 8.12 -6.91
N GLU A 119 18.69 8.67 -8.00
CA GLU A 119 19.75 9.69 -7.99
C GLU A 119 19.31 10.95 -7.25
N TRP A 120 18.07 11.40 -7.47
CA TRP A 120 17.51 12.53 -6.74
C TRP A 120 17.42 12.24 -5.24
N GLY A 121 16.94 11.06 -4.85
CA GLY A 121 16.83 10.66 -3.44
C GLY A 121 18.18 10.61 -2.74
N ASN A 122 19.19 10.07 -3.43
CA ASN A 122 20.56 9.98 -2.93
C ASN A 122 21.23 11.36 -2.81
N ASN A 123 20.89 12.30 -3.70
CA ASN A 123 21.39 13.68 -3.66
C ASN A 123 20.60 14.59 -2.71
N HIS A 124 19.44 14.16 -2.21
CA HIS A 124 18.60 14.92 -1.28
C HIS A 124 18.14 14.06 -0.09
N PRO A 125 19.07 13.51 0.71
CA PRO A 125 18.77 12.50 1.73
C PRO A 125 17.76 12.99 2.76
N HIS A 126 17.85 14.24 3.21
CA HIS A 126 16.90 14.84 4.17
C HIS A 126 15.48 14.96 3.61
N MET A 127 15.34 15.32 2.33
CA MET A 127 14.01 15.41 1.70
C MET A 127 13.43 14.02 1.45
N ALA A 128 14.26 13.07 1.02
CA ALA A 128 13.85 11.68 0.83
C ALA A 128 13.38 11.06 2.16
N GLU A 129 14.10 11.32 3.25
CA GLU A 129 13.71 10.90 4.59
C GLU A 129 12.38 11.52 5.02
N ALA A 130 12.21 12.83 4.82
CA ALA A 130 10.99 13.54 5.19
C ALA A 130 9.75 12.98 4.46
N ILE A 131 9.88 12.70 3.16
CA ILE A 131 8.82 12.07 2.36
C ILE A 131 8.50 10.67 2.89
N GLY A 132 9.54 9.87 3.19
CA GLY A 132 9.38 8.53 3.75
C GLY A 132 8.67 8.55 5.11
N LYS A 133 9.11 9.42 6.02
CA LYS A 133 8.50 9.61 7.35
C LYS A 133 7.05 10.07 7.25
N ALA A 134 6.75 11.04 6.38
CA ALA A 134 5.39 11.51 6.17
C ALA A 134 4.48 10.42 5.58
N GLY A 135 4.98 9.63 4.62
CA GLY A 135 4.27 8.48 4.07
C GLY A 135 3.96 7.43 5.13
N SER A 136 4.95 7.01 5.92
CA SER A 136 4.76 6.06 7.02
C SER A 136 3.76 6.59 8.05
N LYS A 137 3.92 7.84 8.50
CA LYS A 137 3.00 8.48 9.46
C LYS A 137 1.56 8.49 8.96
N PHE A 138 1.35 8.83 7.67
CA PHE A 138 0.01 8.80 7.08
C PHE A 138 -0.61 7.40 7.13
N ILE A 139 0.15 6.35 6.81
CA ILE A 139 -0.37 4.97 6.89
C ILE A 139 -0.71 4.60 8.32
N GLU A 140 0.12 4.98 9.29
CA GLU A 140 -0.11 4.69 10.71
C GLU A 140 -1.37 5.37 11.26
N GLU A 141 -1.63 6.61 10.85
CA GLU A 141 -2.73 7.42 11.38
C GLU A 141 -4.03 7.23 10.59
N ALA A 142 -3.94 7.22 9.25
CA ALA A 142 -5.10 7.18 8.38
C ALA A 142 -5.59 5.75 8.08
N LEU A 143 -4.70 4.75 8.08
CA LEU A 143 -5.06 3.37 7.78
C LEU A 143 -5.11 2.51 9.05
N THR A 144 -5.86 2.95 10.06
CA THR A 144 -6.14 2.13 11.25
C THR A 144 -7.28 1.16 10.98
N MET A 145 -7.35 0.02 11.71
CA MET A 145 -8.50 -0.89 11.58
C MET A 145 -9.83 -0.21 11.92
N ARG A 146 -9.80 0.75 12.86
CA ARG A 146 -10.93 1.62 13.16
C ARG A 146 -11.40 2.36 11.91
N ASN A 147 -10.51 3.09 11.23
CA ASN A 147 -10.88 3.84 10.02
C ASN A 147 -11.34 2.93 8.88
N VAL A 148 -10.77 1.72 8.77
CA VAL A 148 -11.23 0.71 7.80
C VAL A 148 -12.66 0.28 8.09
N TYR A 149 -12.97 -0.06 9.35
CA TYR A 149 -14.33 -0.45 9.74
C TYR A 149 -15.33 0.70 9.61
N ASP A 150 -14.95 1.91 10.01
CA ASP A 150 -15.79 3.11 9.86
C ASP A 150 -16.08 3.39 8.38
N TYR A 151 -15.08 3.25 7.50
CA TYR A 151 -15.24 3.38 6.05
C TYR A 151 -16.16 2.29 5.48
N MET A 152 -15.96 1.02 5.84
CA MET A 152 -16.80 -0.08 5.38
C MET A 152 -18.26 0.10 5.81
N PHE A 153 -18.48 0.44 7.08
CA PHE A 153 -19.81 0.70 7.62
C PHE A 153 -20.48 1.85 6.87
N HIS A 154 -19.78 2.96 6.65
CA HIS A 154 -20.31 4.07 5.88
C HIS A 154 -20.64 3.70 4.44
N LEU A 155 -19.74 3.01 3.75
CA LEU A 155 -19.96 2.58 2.37
C LEU A 155 -21.23 1.73 2.26
N LEU A 156 -21.38 0.74 3.14
CA LEU A 156 -22.57 -0.12 3.18
C LEU A 156 -23.83 0.67 3.53
N ASN A 157 -23.75 1.60 4.47
CA ASN A 157 -24.88 2.44 4.89
C ASN A 157 -25.32 3.45 3.82
N GLN A 158 -24.40 4.05 3.07
CA GLN A 158 -24.78 4.92 1.94
C GLN A 158 -25.32 4.09 0.77
N TYR A 159 -24.70 2.96 0.48
CA TYR A 159 -25.16 2.05 -0.56
C TYR A 159 -26.57 1.52 -0.28
N SER A 160 -26.89 1.18 0.97
CA SER A 160 -28.22 0.67 1.34
C SER A 160 -29.34 1.68 1.08
N LYS A 161 -29.05 2.99 1.11
CA LYS A 161 -30.03 4.04 0.78
C LYS A 161 -30.39 4.09 -0.71
N LEU A 162 -29.53 3.54 -1.57
CA LEU A 162 -29.76 3.48 -3.01
C LEU A 162 -30.62 2.28 -3.42
N LEU A 163 -30.90 1.36 -2.48
CA LEU A 163 -31.72 0.19 -2.74
C LEU A 163 -33.17 0.62 -3.01
N LYS A 164 -33.68 0.20 -4.18
CA LYS A 164 -35.07 0.46 -4.61
C LYS A 164 -36.03 -0.66 -4.21
N PHE A 165 -35.59 -1.60 -3.38
CA PHE A 165 -36.36 -2.77 -2.96
C PHE A 165 -36.07 -3.09 -1.50
N LYS A 166 -36.98 -3.85 -0.87
CA LYS A 166 -36.80 -4.36 0.50
C LYS A 166 -36.01 -5.67 0.46
N PRO A 167 -34.80 -5.75 1.07
CA PRO A 167 -34.04 -6.99 1.10
C PRO A 167 -34.78 -8.10 1.84
N THR A 168 -34.73 -9.32 1.30
CA THR A 168 -35.23 -10.54 1.95
C THR A 168 -34.09 -11.57 2.04
N ILE A 169 -34.13 -12.41 3.08
CA ILE A 169 -33.13 -13.47 3.26
C ILE A 169 -33.51 -14.64 2.33
N PRO A 170 -32.64 -15.07 1.40
CA PRO A 170 -32.95 -16.20 0.53
C PRO A 170 -33.01 -17.50 1.34
N PRO A 171 -33.84 -18.50 0.95
CA PRO A 171 -34.07 -19.72 1.73
C PRO A 171 -32.79 -20.52 2.04
N ASN A 172 -31.80 -20.44 1.14
CA ASN A 172 -30.53 -21.17 1.26
C ASN A 172 -29.40 -20.30 1.84
N ALA A 173 -29.72 -19.13 2.42
CA ALA A 173 -28.70 -18.28 3.03
C ALA A 173 -28.15 -18.94 4.30
N GLN A 174 -26.86 -19.25 4.30
CA GLN A 174 -26.19 -19.71 5.50
C GLN A 174 -25.71 -18.52 6.34
N LYS A 175 -26.00 -18.54 7.64
CA LYS A 175 -25.50 -17.53 8.57
C LYS A 175 -24.01 -17.78 8.79
N LEU A 176 -23.17 -16.84 8.38
CA LEU A 176 -21.75 -16.83 8.71
C LEU A 176 -21.59 -16.32 10.16
N CYS A 177 -21.37 -17.23 11.10
CA CYS A 177 -21.01 -16.88 12.48
C CYS A 177 -19.49 -16.76 12.61
N SER A 178 -19.01 -15.86 13.49
CA SER A 178 -17.56 -15.63 13.73
C SER A 178 -16.83 -16.87 14.27
N GLU A 179 -17.57 -17.88 14.72
CA GLU A 179 -17.08 -19.06 15.40
C GLU A 179 -17.29 -20.33 14.57
N THR A 180 -16.93 -20.39 13.29
CA THR A 180 -16.86 -21.73 12.64
C THR A 180 -15.95 -21.86 11.42
N THR A 181 -15.47 -23.10 11.29
CA THR A 181 -14.96 -23.87 10.14
C THR A 181 -13.50 -23.81 9.69
N GLU A 182 -12.74 -22.74 9.93
CA GLU A 182 -11.35 -22.72 9.47
C GLU A 182 -10.38 -23.41 10.44
N GLN A 183 -9.33 -24.04 9.91
CA GLN A 183 -8.28 -24.73 10.65
C GLN A 183 -6.90 -24.13 10.36
N GLY A 184 -5.93 -24.38 11.23
CA GLY A 184 -4.55 -23.91 11.08
C GLY A 184 -4.42 -22.38 11.12
N LEU A 185 -3.52 -21.84 10.31
CA LEU A 185 -3.13 -20.41 10.33
C LEU A 185 -4.29 -19.46 10.05
N TRP A 186 -5.29 -19.90 9.28
CA TRP A 186 -6.51 -19.14 9.03
C TRP A 186 -7.31 -18.88 10.31
N LYS A 187 -7.48 -19.92 11.14
CA LYS A 187 -8.14 -19.80 12.44
C LYS A 187 -7.40 -18.84 13.35
N GLU A 188 -6.08 -18.96 13.42
CA GLU A 188 -5.24 -18.08 14.24
C GLU A 188 -5.37 -16.61 13.83
N PHE A 189 -5.28 -16.32 12.54
CA PHE A 189 -5.39 -14.95 12.05
C PHE A 189 -6.78 -14.37 12.23
N MET A 190 -7.83 -15.17 12.04
CA MET A 190 -9.20 -14.71 12.32
C MET A 190 -9.40 -14.37 13.79
N VAL A 191 -8.95 -15.24 14.70
CA VAL A 191 -9.01 -14.99 16.16
C VAL A 191 -8.20 -13.75 16.54
N GLN A 192 -7.01 -13.57 15.99
CA GLN A 192 -6.18 -12.38 16.21
C GLN A 192 -6.82 -11.09 15.69
N SER A 193 -7.60 -11.17 14.60
CA SER A 193 -8.30 -10.03 14.02
C SER A 193 -9.67 -9.74 14.65
N MET A 194 -10.12 -10.58 15.59
CA MET A 194 -11.46 -10.50 16.14
C MET A 194 -11.61 -9.30 17.07
N VAL A 195 -12.57 -8.43 16.76
CA VAL A 195 -12.92 -7.30 17.62
C VAL A 195 -13.62 -7.85 18.88
N LYS A 196 -12.97 -7.70 20.04
CA LYS A 196 -13.37 -8.33 21.31
C LYS A 196 -14.60 -7.70 21.95
N SER A 197 -14.86 -6.42 21.68
CA SER A 197 -16.01 -5.71 22.23
C SER A 197 -16.50 -4.64 21.25
N PRO A 198 -17.81 -4.30 21.27
CA PRO A 198 -18.30 -3.11 20.60
C PRO A 198 -17.51 -1.88 21.05
N SER A 199 -17.37 -0.90 20.16
CA SER A 199 -16.78 0.39 20.54
C SER A 199 -17.75 1.13 21.47
N ASP A 200 -17.29 1.51 22.66
CA ASP A 200 -18.05 2.37 23.60
C ASP A 200 -18.21 3.81 23.07
N LYS A 201 -17.43 4.18 22.04
CA LYS A 201 -17.58 5.44 21.34
C LYS A 201 -18.70 5.30 20.31
N PRO A 202 -19.63 6.28 20.23
CA PRO A 202 -20.63 6.29 19.17
C PRO A 202 -19.92 6.24 17.80
N PRO A 203 -20.56 5.70 16.76
CA PRO A 203 -20.01 5.73 15.41
C PRO A 203 -19.61 7.16 15.11
N CYS A 204 -18.33 7.41 14.82
CA CYS A 204 -17.94 8.77 14.49
C CYS A 204 -18.73 9.19 13.26
N ALA A 205 -19.32 10.38 13.28
CA ALA A 205 -19.79 10.99 12.06
C ALA A 205 -18.55 11.15 11.18
N LEU A 206 -18.49 10.39 10.09
CA LEU A 206 -17.46 10.64 9.10
C LEU A 206 -17.59 12.10 8.67
N PRO A 207 -16.45 12.78 8.45
CA PRO A 207 -16.49 14.13 7.92
C PRO A 207 -17.38 14.13 6.67
N PRO A 208 -18.14 15.21 6.44
CA PRO A 208 -19.01 15.31 5.28
C PRO A 208 -18.21 14.97 4.02
N PRO A 209 -18.85 14.32 3.02
CA PRO A 209 -18.18 14.01 1.76
C PRO A 209 -17.52 15.28 1.23
N PHE A 210 -16.29 15.14 0.72
CA PHE A 210 -15.59 16.28 0.15
C PHE A 210 -16.45 16.91 -0.94
N GLU A 211 -16.63 18.22 -0.86
CA GLU A 211 -17.28 18.98 -1.92
C GLU A 211 -16.56 18.68 -3.26
N PRO A 212 -17.29 18.58 -4.38
CA PRO A 212 -16.68 18.30 -5.68
C PRO A 212 -15.49 19.22 -6.01
N GLN A 213 -15.57 20.49 -5.58
CA GLN A 213 -14.49 21.47 -5.72
C GLN A 213 -13.25 21.11 -4.89
N ALA A 214 -13.42 20.62 -3.67
CA ALA A 214 -12.31 20.17 -2.82
C ALA A 214 -11.65 18.89 -3.37
N ILE A 215 -12.45 17.99 -3.95
CA ILE A 215 -11.95 16.81 -4.68
C ILE A 215 -11.11 17.27 -5.87
N GLN A 216 -11.64 18.20 -6.68
CA GLN A 216 -10.94 18.70 -7.86
C GLN A 216 -9.64 19.42 -7.48
N ALA A 217 -9.67 20.30 -6.48
CA ALA A 217 -8.47 20.98 -5.97
C ALA A 217 -7.40 19.98 -5.48
N SER A 218 -7.80 18.89 -4.83
CA SER A 218 -6.90 17.81 -4.42
C SER A 218 -6.29 17.08 -5.62
N LEU A 219 -7.08 16.83 -6.67
CA LEU A 219 -6.60 16.23 -7.92
C LEU A 219 -5.61 17.17 -8.63
N ASP A 220 -5.93 18.46 -8.74
CA ASP A 220 -5.10 19.47 -9.37
C ASP A 220 -3.77 19.66 -8.62
N ALA A 221 -3.81 19.66 -7.28
CA ALA A 221 -2.61 19.71 -6.44
C ALA A 221 -1.70 18.50 -6.67
N LYS A 222 -2.28 17.29 -6.77
CA LYS A 222 -1.54 16.06 -7.09
C LYS A 222 -0.94 16.12 -8.50
N GLU A 223 -1.67 16.68 -9.46
CA GLU A 223 -1.18 16.84 -10.82
C GLU A 223 -0.04 17.85 -10.89
N ASN A 224 -0.17 19.00 -10.24
CA ASN A 224 0.86 20.03 -10.20
C ASN A 224 2.17 19.51 -9.59
N LYS A 225 2.11 18.75 -8.49
CA LYS A 225 3.29 18.09 -7.91
C LYS A 225 3.90 17.06 -8.85
N THR A 226 3.07 16.30 -9.56
CA THR A 226 3.55 15.35 -10.58
C THR A 226 4.20 16.08 -11.76
N ARG A 227 3.66 17.22 -12.17
CA ARG A 227 4.21 18.07 -13.24
C ARG A 227 5.56 18.66 -12.85
N GLN A 228 5.72 19.10 -11.60
CA GLN A 228 6.98 19.59 -11.06
C GLN A 228 8.10 18.53 -11.18
N THR A 229 7.84 17.29 -10.74
CA THR A 229 8.82 16.20 -10.86
C THR A 229 9.21 15.91 -12.32
N LYS A 230 8.26 16.04 -13.25
CA LYS A 230 8.52 15.91 -14.69
C LYS A 230 9.43 17.01 -15.22
N THR A 231 9.28 18.24 -14.75
CA THR A 231 10.16 19.36 -15.17
C THR A 231 11.59 19.12 -14.71
N TRP A 232 11.80 18.81 -13.42
CA TRP A 232 13.13 18.52 -12.87
C TRP A 232 13.84 17.39 -13.60
N GLU A 233 13.12 16.32 -13.91
CA GLU A 233 13.67 15.23 -14.68
C GLU A 233 14.07 15.64 -16.10
N THR A 234 13.24 16.45 -16.76
CA THR A 234 13.52 16.93 -18.12
C THR A 234 14.78 17.79 -18.13
N GLU A 235 14.94 18.65 -17.12
CA GLU A 235 16.15 19.46 -16.92
C GLU A 235 17.38 18.61 -16.61
N TYR A 236 17.24 17.60 -15.75
CA TYR A 236 18.29 16.65 -15.44
C TYR A 236 18.84 16.01 -16.71
N TRP A 237 17.98 15.38 -17.52
CA TRP A 237 18.39 14.72 -18.75
C TRP A 237 18.86 15.66 -19.86
N LYS A 238 18.52 16.95 -19.79
CA LYS A 238 19.12 17.98 -20.67
C LYS A 238 20.57 18.28 -20.29
N LYS A 239 20.90 18.24 -18.99
CA LYS A 239 22.25 18.52 -18.47
C LYS A 239 23.19 17.32 -18.55
N THR A 240 22.66 16.09 -18.57
CA THR A 240 23.44 14.85 -18.71
C THR A 240 23.72 14.45 -20.17
N LYS A 241 23.25 15.25 -21.14
CA LYS A 241 23.58 15.11 -22.57
C LYS A 241 24.71 16.04 -22.93
#